data_AF-A0A4Q1L004-F1
#
_entry.id   AF-A0A4Q1L004-F1
#
_cell.length_a   1.000
_cell.length_b   1.000
_cell.length_c   1.000
_cell.angle_alpha   90.00
_cell.angle_beta   90.00
_cell.angle_gamma   90.00
#
_symmetry.space_group_name_H-M   'P 1'
#
loop_
_entity.id
_entity.type
_entity.pdbx_description
1 polymer ?
#
loop_
_entity_poly.entity_id
_entity_poly.type
_entity_poly.pdbx_seq_one_letter_code
_entity_poly.pdbx_strand_id
1 'polypeptide(L)'
;MVQRGEVPLGRLPRRTVDAPADIARAVEHARILRGAGDPTGAARVLDRAFDAEGVRTRTVSERLRFRALVLRADLALQLHDDDAAARFLAGAEALPLLADALAALDNDVHLAEELRERLDAD
;
A
#
# COMPACT_ATOMS: atom_id res chain seq x y z
N MET A 1 -36.37 -29.22 -43.34
CA MET A 1 -36.62 -28.54 -42.05
C MET A 1 -35.39 -28.74 -41.18
N VAL A 2 -34.53 -27.72 -41.07
CA VAL A 2 -33.28 -27.79 -40.31
C VAL A 2 -33.50 -27.16 -38.93
N GLN A 3 -33.25 -27.94 -37.88
CA GLN A 3 -33.39 -27.55 -36.47
C GLN A 3 -32.42 -26.41 -36.15
N ARG A 4 -32.97 -25.26 -35.72
CA ARG A 4 -32.19 -24.19 -35.11
C ARG A 4 -31.81 -24.62 -33.70
N GLY A 5 -30.54 -24.97 -33.51
CA GLY A 5 -29.95 -25.10 -32.19
C GLY A 5 -29.91 -23.73 -31.54
N GLU A 6 -30.74 -23.52 -30.51
CA GLU A 6 -30.60 -22.39 -29.60
C GLU A 6 -29.29 -22.57 -28.84
N VAL A 7 -28.34 -21.66 -29.08
CA VAL A 7 -27.12 -21.56 -28.27
C VAL A 7 -27.53 -20.88 -26.97
N PRO A 8 -27.45 -21.53 -25.80
CA PRO A 8 -27.64 -20.82 -24.55
C PRO A 8 -26.44 -19.89 -24.42
N LEU A 9 -26.67 -18.60 -24.60
CA LEU A 9 -25.68 -17.58 -24.26
C LEU A 9 -25.36 -17.78 -22.79
N GLY A 10 -24.21 -18.45 -22.57
CA GLY A 10 -23.63 -18.64 -21.26
C GLY A 10 -23.63 -17.29 -20.58
N ARG A 11 -24.38 -17.20 -19.49
CA ARG A 11 -24.37 -16.08 -18.56
C ARG A 11 -22.91 -15.88 -18.18
N LEU A 12 -22.24 -14.95 -18.84
CA LEU A 12 -20.92 -14.48 -18.45
C LEU A 12 -21.02 -14.20 -16.95
N PRO A 13 -20.11 -14.69 -16.11
CA PRO A 13 -20.09 -14.26 -14.73
C PRO A 13 -19.93 -12.74 -14.82
N ARG A 14 -20.98 -12.01 -14.44
CA ARG A 14 -20.84 -10.60 -14.08
C ARG A 14 -19.75 -10.64 -13.05
N ARG A 15 -18.56 -10.19 -13.42
CA ARG A 15 -17.47 -9.97 -12.49
C ARG A 15 -18.01 -8.92 -11.55
N THR A 16 -18.63 -9.36 -10.47
CA THR A 16 -18.94 -8.53 -9.33
C THR A 16 -17.62 -7.89 -8.98
N VAL A 17 -17.56 -6.57 -9.09
CA VAL A 17 -16.41 -5.76 -8.68
C VAL A 17 -16.37 -5.69 -7.15
N ASP A 18 -16.65 -6.83 -6.50
CA ASP A 18 -16.60 -7.06 -5.06
C ASP A 18 -15.50 -8.08 -4.76
N ALA A 19 -14.43 -8.07 -5.56
CA ALA A 19 -13.17 -8.61 -5.05
C ALA A 19 -12.72 -7.60 -3.98
N PRO A 20 -12.66 -7.99 -2.70
CA PRO A 20 -12.15 -7.09 -1.66
C PRO A 20 -10.79 -6.57 -2.11
N ALA A 21 -10.59 -5.26 -1.99
CA ALA A 21 -9.37 -4.62 -2.44
C ALA A 21 -8.19 -5.21 -1.67
N ASP A 22 -7.49 -6.15 -2.31
CA ASP A 22 -6.21 -6.63 -1.83
C ASP A 22 -5.30 -5.42 -1.67
N ILE A 23 -4.76 -5.22 -0.47
CA ILE A 23 -3.86 -4.11 -0.16
C ILE A 23 -2.71 -4.01 -1.17
N ALA A 24 -2.24 -5.14 -1.72
CA ALA A 24 -1.21 -5.14 -2.76
C ALA A 24 -1.68 -4.39 -4.01
N ARG A 25 -2.90 -4.70 -4.48
CA ARG A 25 -3.50 -4.04 -5.64
C ARG A 25 -3.84 -2.58 -5.33
N ALA A 26 -4.30 -2.29 -4.12
CA ALA A 26 -4.63 -0.94 -3.70
C ALA A 26 -3.38 -0.03 -3.69
N VAL A 27 -2.25 -0.53 -3.17
CA VAL A 27 -0.97 0.19 -3.18
C VAL A 27 -0.51 0.49 -4.61
N GLU A 28 -0.57 -0.49 -5.51
CA GLU A 28 -0.17 -0.26 -6.91
C GLU A 28 -1.05 0.78 -7.59
N HIS A 29 -2.37 0.69 -7.40
CA HIS A 29 -3.30 1.64 -7.98
C HIS A 29 -3.13 3.05 -7.40
N ALA A 30 -2.91 3.17 -6.09
CA ALA A 30 -2.66 4.46 -5.44
C ALA A 30 -1.39 5.14 -5.95
N ARG A 31 -0.32 4.38 -6.24
CA ARG A 31 0.92 4.91 -6.84
C ARG A 31 0.67 5.48 -8.23
N ILE A 32 -0.10 4.77 -9.06
CA ILE A 32 -0.46 5.23 -10.40
C ILE A 32 -1.26 6.54 -10.32
N LEU A 33 -2.26 6.60 -9.44
CA LEU A 33 -3.09 7.80 -9.24
C LEU A 33 -2.27 8.99 -8.72
N ARG A 34 -1.38 8.77 -7.75
CA ARG A 34 -0.44 9.78 -7.27
C ARG A 34 0.45 10.31 -8.40
N GLY A 35 1.03 9.41 -9.20
CA GLY A 35 1.84 9.79 -10.36
C GLY A 35 1.07 10.55 -11.45
N ALA A 36 -0.25 10.32 -11.54
CA ALA A 36 -1.16 11.05 -12.42
C ALA A 36 -1.65 12.39 -11.83
N GLY A 37 -1.24 12.76 -10.61
CA GLY A 37 -1.64 14.01 -9.96
C GLY A 37 -3.01 13.95 -9.27
N ASP A 38 -3.53 12.76 -8.96
CA ASP A 38 -4.76 12.56 -8.17
C ASP A 38 -4.45 11.96 -6.77
N PRO A 39 -3.92 12.77 -5.83
CA PRO A 39 -3.64 12.30 -4.47
C PRO A 39 -4.92 11.96 -3.69
N THR A 40 -6.05 12.59 -4.01
CA THR A 40 -7.33 12.33 -3.34
C THR A 40 -7.88 10.96 -3.73
N GLY A 41 -7.83 10.62 -5.02
CA GLY A 41 -8.21 9.30 -5.52
C GLY A 41 -7.31 8.20 -4.95
N ALA A 42 -6.00 8.45 -4.90
CA ALA A 42 -5.04 7.53 -4.30
C ALA A 42 -5.35 7.24 -2.82
N ALA A 43 -5.63 8.27 -2.02
CA ALA A 43 -5.98 8.13 -0.62
C ALA A 43 -7.26 7.29 -0.44
N ARG A 44 -8.31 7.58 -1.22
CA ARG A 44 -9.59 6.85 -1.16
C ARG A 44 -9.46 5.37 -1.51
N VAL A 45 -8.54 5.00 -2.41
CA VAL A 45 -8.28 3.59 -2.75
C VAL A 45 -7.64 2.86 -1.58
N LEU A 46 -6.69 3.50 -0.88
CA LEU A 46 -6.04 2.93 0.30
C LEU A 46 -7.01 2.82 1.48
N ASP A 47 -7.82 3.85 1.74
CA ASP A 47 -8.78 3.85 2.85
C ASP A 47 -9.75 2.66 2.75
N ARG A 48 -10.31 2.42 1.55
CA ARG A 48 -11.19 1.25 1.30
C ARG A 48 -10.47 -0.10 1.51
N ALA A 49 -9.17 -0.16 1.20
CA ALA A 49 -8.40 -1.38 1.37
C ALA A 49 -8.13 -1.65 2.86
N PHE A 50 -7.82 -0.62 3.65
CA PHE A 50 -7.69 -0.74 5.10
C PHE A 50 -9.00 -1.16 5.77
N ASP A 51 -10.13 -0.58 5.36
CA ASP A 51 -11.46 -0.96 5.86
C ASP A 51 -11.77 -2.44 5.56
N ALA A 52 -11.42 -2.91 4.35
CA ALA A 52 -11.63 -4.30 3.95
C ALA A 52 -10.66 -5.30 4.63
N GLU A 53 -9.47 -4.84 5.02
CA GLU A 53 -8.48 -5.63 5.77
C GLU A 53 -8.92 -5.83 7.23
N GLY A 54 -9.45 -4.80 7.90
CA GLY A 54 -9.95 -4.90 9.28
C GLY A 54 -11.05 -5.96 9.47
N VAL A 55 -11.76 -6.30 8.39
CA VAL A 55 -12.81 -7.33 8.35
C VAL A 55 -12.23 -8.73 8.06
N ARG A 56 -11.01 -8.85 7.52
CA ARG A 56 -10.36 -10.12 7.18
C ARG A 56 -9.07 -10.28 7.97
N THR A 57 -9.16 -11.00 9.08
CA THR A 57 -8.00 -11.65 9.73
C THR A 57 -7.38 -12.67 8.77
N ARG A 58 -6.53 -12.25 7.83
CA ARG A 58 -5.62 -13.13 7.09
C ARG A 58 -4.49 -12.36 6.38
N THR A 59 -3.28 -12.53 6.92
CA THR A 59 -2.02 -12.70 6.15
C THR A 59 -1.67 -11.63 5.10
N VAL A 60 -1.83 -10.35 5.41
CA VAL A 60 -1.04 -9.33 4.70
C VAL A 60 0.37 -9.34 5.29
N SER A 61 1.39 -9.41 4.44
CA SER A 61 2.79 -9.27 4.90
C SER A 61 2.95 -7.90 5.57
N GLU A 62 3.51 -7.85 6.79
CA GLU A 62 3.74 -6.61 7.53
C GLU A 62 4.47 -5.55 6.69
N ARG A 63 5.39 -6.00 5.82
CA ARG A 63 6.10 -5.14 4.85
C ARG A 63 5.16 -4.42 3.88
N LEU A 64 4.13 -5.12 3.41
CA LEU A 64 3.17 -4.55 2.48
C LEU A 64 2.22 -3.60 3.20
N ARG A 65 1.79 -3.96 4.42
CA ARG A 65 0.98 -3.10 5.28
C ARG A 65 1.71 -1.80 5.63
N PHE A 66 2.98 -1.88 5.99
CA PHE A 66 3.83 -0.71 6.21
C PHE A 66 3.90 0.20 4.97
N ARG A 67 4.16 -0.38 3.79
CA ARG A 67 4.21 0.39 2.54
C ARG A 67 2.90 1.12 2.25
N ALA A 68 1.76 0.48 2.54
CA ALA A 68 0.45 1.11 2.39
C ALA A 68 0.26 2.27 3.36
N LEU A 69 0.66 2.10 4.63
CA LEU A 69 0.54 3.13 5.67
C LEU A 69 1.41 4.35 5.38
N VAL A 70 2.68 4.14 5.03
CA VAL A 70 3.59 5.22 4.64
C VAL A 70 3.09 5.96 3.40
N LEU A 71 2.61 5.24 2.38
CA LEU A 71 2.03 5.88 1.19
C LEU A 71 0.80 6.72 1.54
N ARG A 72 -0.04 6.24 2.47
CA ARG A 72 -1.22 7.00 2.90
C ARG A 72 -0.86 8.24 3.73
N ALA A 73 0.22 8.19 4.51
CA ALA A 73 0.76 9.33 5.23
C ALA A 73 1.34 10.39 4.28
N ASP A 74 2.13 9.99 3.27
CA ASP A 74 2.63 10.89 2.24
C ASP A 74 1.49 11.60 1.48
N LEU A 75 0.43 10.87 1.15
CA LEU A 75 -0.77 11.44 0.53
C LEU A 75 -1.51 12.40 1.47
N ALA A 76 -1.55 12.13 2.77
CA ALA A 76 -2.14 13.05 3.74
C ALA A 76 -1.37 14.37 3.82
N LEU A 77 -0.03 14.32 3.81
CA LEU A 77 0.82 15.52 3.76
C LEU A 77 0.59 16.34 2.49
N GLN A 78 0.46 15.69 1.32
CA GLN A 78 0.11 16.37 0.07
C GLN A 78 -1.28 17.03 0.10
N LEU A 79 -2.18 16.51 0.92
CA LEU A 79 -3.53 17.03 1.11
C LEU A 79 -3.60 18.02 2.30
N HIS A 80 -2.47 18.36 2.93
CA HIS A 80 -2.38 19.21 4.12
C HIS A 80 -3.20 18.70 5.31
N ASP A 81 -3.28 17.38 5.48
CA ASP A 81 -3.94 16.71 6.60
C ASP A 81 -2.88 16.07 7.51
N ASP A 82 -2.26 16.91 8.35
CA ASP A 82 -1.16 16.51 9.23
C ASP A 82 -1.59 15.50 10.31
N ASP A 83 -2.84 15.61 10.79
CA ASP A 83 -3.40 14.69 11.78
C ASP A 83 -3.56 13.28 11.18
N ALA A 84 -4.06 13.17 9.95
CA ALA A 84 -4.12 11.89 9.27
C ALA A 84 -2.71 11.34 8.98
N ALA A 85 -1.78 12.19 8.56
CA ALA A 85 -0.40 11.78 8.32
C ALA A 85 0.23 11.16 9.57
N ALA A 86 0.11 11.84 10.72
CA ALA A 86 0.60 11.36 12.02
C ALA A 86 -0.05 10.03 12.41
N ARG A 87 -1.37 9.90 12.22
CA ARG A 87 -2.10 8.65 12.52
C ARG A 87 -1.58 7.48 11.69
N PHE A 88 -1.37 7.67 10.39
CA PHE A 88 -0.92 6.59 9.51
C PHE A 88 0.55 6.22 9.76
N LEU A 89 1.40 7.19 10.13
CA LEU A 89 2.77 6.93 10.56
C LEU A 89 2.82 6.12 11.86
N ALA A 90 2.04 6.50 12.87
CA ALA A 90 1.96 5.74 14.12
C ALA A 90 1.50 4.29 13.89
N GLY A 91 0.58 4.08 12.94
CA GLY A 91 0.17 2.73 12.53
C GLY A 91 1.30 1.93 11.86
N ALA A 92 2.23 2.59 11.17
CA ALA A 92 3.38 1.95 10.52
C ALA A 92 4.46 1.57 11.55
N GLU A 93 4.70 2.43 12.54
CA GLU A 93 5.62 2.19 13.65
C GLU A 93 5.19 1.05 14.56
N ALA A 94 3.87 0.82 14.67
CA ALA A 94 3.31 -0.27 15.46
C ALA A 94 3.59 -1.69 14.88
N LEU A 95 4.33 -1.82 13.76
CA LEU A 95 4.71 -3.09 13.14
C LEU A 95 6.10 -3.55 13.63
N PRO A 96 6.20 -4.43 14.64
CA PRO A 96 7.43 -4.61 15.41
C PRO A 96 8.59 -5.19 14.60
N LEU A 97 8.36 -6.27 13.83
CA LEU A 97 9.43 -6.94 13.08
C LEU A 97 10.03 -6.03 11.99
N LEU A 98 9.23 -5.10 11.47
CA LEU A 98 9.70 -4.17 10.45
C LEU A 98 10.36 -2.93 11.06
N ALA A 99 9.88 -2.47 12.22
CA ALA A 99 10.55 -1.43 12.99
C ALA A 99 11.97 -1.87 13.37
N ASP A 100 12.13 -3.10 13.85
CA ASP A 100 13.43 -3.69 14.16
C ASP A 100 14.33 -3.79 12.91
N ALA A 101 13.77 -4.24 11.79
CA ALA A 101 14.52 -4.33 10.53
C ALA A 101 14.95 -2.97 9.96
N LEU A 102 14.13 -1.92 10.14
CA LEU A 102 14.45 -0.56 9.72
C LEU A 102 15.53 0.06 10.62
N ALA A 103 15.44 -0.14 11.94
CA ALA A 103 16.46 0.32 12.89
C ALA A 103 17.82 -0.33 12.62
N ALA A 104 17.83 -1.62 12.28
CA ALA A 104 19.06 -2.31 11.88
C ALA A 104 19.66 -1.69 10.60
N LEU A 105 18.82 -1.43 9.59
CA LEU A 105 19.26 -0.81 8.33
C LEU A 105 19.79 0.62 8.55
N ASP A 106 19.16 1.40 9.41
CA ASP A 106 19.59 2.78 9.72
C ASP A 106 20.98 2.80 10.36
N ASN A 107 21.23 1.89 11.32
CA ASN A 107 22.57 1.70 11.90
C ASN A 107 23.62 1.31 10.85
N ASP A 108 23.28 0.42 9.92
CA ASP A 108 24.18 0.00 8.84
C ASP A 108 24.51 1.16 7.88
N VAL A 109 23.53 2.01 7.57
CA VAL A 109 23.74 3.22 6.76
C VAL A 109 24.65 4.21 7.47
N HIS A 110 24.41 4.45 8.76
CA HIS A 110 25.25 5.33 9.57
C HIS A 110 26.71 4.85 9.61
N LEU A 111 26.92 3.55 9.84
CA LEU A 111 28.26 2.94 9.79
C LEU A 111 28.92 3.14 8.41
N ALA A 112 28.16 2.99 7.32
CA ALA A 112 28.69 3.20 5.99
C ALA A 112 29.11 4.66 5.74
N GLU A 113 28.41 5.63 6.33
CA GLU A 113 28.79 7.05 6.30
C GLU A 113 30.06 7.32 7.09
N GLU A 114 30.17 6.83 8.34
CA GLU A 114 31.39 6.94 9.14
C GLU A 114 32.62 6.37 8.42
N LEU A 115 32.45 5.23 7.73
CA LEU A 115 33.53 4.62 6.96
C LEU A 115 33.95 5.46 5.76
N ARG A 116 33.01 6.15 5.08
CA ARG A 116 33.34 7.08 3.99
C ARG A 116 34.09 8.30 4.52
N GLU A 117 33.61 8.90 5.60
CA GLU A 117 34.27 10.07 6.22
C GLU A 117 35.71 9.76 6.63
N ARG A 118 35.95 8.55 7.16
CA ARG A 118 37.30 8.09 7.50
C ARG A 118 38.18 7.88 6.27
N LEU A 119 37.63 7.38 5.16
CA LEU A 119 38.37 7.22 3.91
C LEU A 119 38.68 8.56 3.22
N ASP A 120 37.82 9.57 3.39
CA ASP A 120 38.03 10.91 2.83
C ASP A 120 39.00 11.77 3.67
N ALA A 121 39.31 11.35 4.89
CA ALA A 121 40.22 12.02 5.81
C ALA A 121 41.68 11.53 5.74
N ASP A 122 41.94 10.42 5.04
CA ASP A 122 43.27 9.83 4.77
C ASP A 122 43.79 10.23 3.37
#